data_AF-A0A031LLS9-F1
#
_entry.id   AF-A0A031LLS9-F1
#
_cell.length_a   1.000
_cell.length_b   1.000
_cell.length_c   1.000
_cell.angle_alpha   90.00
_cell.angle_beta   90.00
_cell.angle_gamma   90.00
#
_symmetry.space_group_name_H-M   'P 1'
#
loop_
_entity.id
_entity.type
_entity.pdbx_description
1 polymer ?
#
loop_
_entity_poly.entity_id
_entity_poly.type
_entity_poly.pdbx_seq_one_letter_code
_entity_poly.pdbx_strand_id
1 'polypeptide(L)'
;MAETRRQVIYLTVGLVIMASLFILAYRINILENPISAAILSLSFFSVIAIFIIALNPWLINRDRRIDKIDDIVVIISILTYTIISISTIKGFGTDDMEYITQADRYLLLGKDPYAQLYSPIGVSPTYLLSGSVAHAFIYPPLSFLVYFPFFLIFSHFLMLSYLNLINIIAQDLLVTLIYFQGKKTGDPIAVLPVIFSFITAGLLAPSFSGVNAPVWALFMAMSYITKGKKSGIFMALADSFNQIPWIITPFLLIYKRKDVKDILFGFIVSILVINLPFLFWNAHAFLSVFTDDSSTIPVAFTGLTIFNLTSFLTVEPWFFTITMGLIGIFCLYMYFRLFSLIKETIWVFPMIILWFSWRTLTSYFLMWPELMFLSIFNLEKEGSNKISLNFNVIRKELIASLFIFMFTLTSVGAISHVQYVSQDPIKVVSVSVPEESNPVSELSIIVKNTRNESVNITLIRVSVPNSLNMVWNFTNSSIPPNSTREILAYTNNPKLFINSSSFTVQVYSGYFMSSYQVDINSTKINLTYENSTSTGEIGKN
;
A
#
# COMPACT_ATOMS: atom_id res chain seq x y z
N MET A 1 31.18 1.86 -17.18
CA MET A 1 29.97 2.73 -17.06
C MET A 1 28.81 2.22 -17.91
N ALA A 2 29.00 1.96 -19.21
CA ALA A 2 27.95 1.38 -20.08
C ALA A 2 27.46 0.00 -19.60
N GLU A 3 28.35 -0.84 -19.07
CA GLU A 3 28.02 -2.17 -18.58
C GLU A 3 27.20 -2.16 -17.27
N THR A 4 27.55 -1.27 -16.34
CA THR A 4 26.79 -1.04 -15.10
C THR A 4 25.37 -0.53 -15.41
N ARG A 5 25.24 0.33 -16.42
CA ARG A 5 23.93 0.83 -16.87
C ARG A 5 23.08 -0.27 -17.51
N ARG A 6 23.69 -1.10 -18.36
CA ARG A 6 23.05 -2.30 -18.94
C ARG A 6 22.62 -3.28 -17.85
N GLN A 7 23.42 -3.47 -16.79
CA GLN A 7 23.05 -4.29 -15.63
C GLN A 7 21.87 -3.70 -14.84
N VAL A 8 21.82 -2.38 -14.62
CA VAL A 8 20.67 -1.71 -13.96
C VAL A 8 19.41 -1.81 -14.83
N ILE A 9 19.54 -1.65 -16.15
CA ILE A 9 18.44 -1.85 -17.09
C ILE A 9 17.97 -3.30 -17.03
N TYR A 10 18.85 -4.29 -17.10
CA TYR A 10 18.48 -5.70 -17.00
C TYR A 10 17.92 -6.10 -15.64
N LEU A 11 18.38 -5.47 -14.55
CA LEU A 11 17.83 -5.67 -13.23
C LEU A 11 16.42 -5.05 -13.13
N THR A 12 16.21 -3.86 -13.69
CA THR A 12 14.90 -3.18 -13.73
C THR A 12 13.95 -3.96 -14.62
N VAL A 13 14.37 -4.35 -15.83
CA VAL A 13 13.65 -5.22 -16.76
C VAL A 13 13.34 -6.55 -16.11
N GLY A 14 14.30 -7.17 -15.42
CA GLY A 14 14.12 -8.44 -14.71
C GLY A 14 13.16 -8.32 -13.54
N LEU A 15 13.20 -7.23 -12.77
CA LEU A 15 12.25 -6.94 -11.69
C LEU A 15 10.85 -6.64 -12.23
N VAL A 16 10.72 -5.91 -13.35
CA VAL A 16 9.42 -5.67 -13.97
C VAL A 16 8.87 -6.92 -14.64
N ILE A 17 9.70 -7.75 -15.27
CA ILE A 17 9.29 -9.07 -15.79
C ILE A 17 8.91 -9.97 -14.63
N MET A 18 9.64 -10.01 -13.53
CA MET A 18 9.27 -10.78 -12.33
C MET A 18 7.98 -10.26 -11.69
N ALA A 19 7.78 -8.94 -11.61
CA ALA A 19 6.53 -8.34 -11.16
C ALA A 19 5.37 -8.65 -12.13
N SER A 20 5.63 -8.63 -13.43
CA SER A 20 4.65 -8.98 -14.49
C SER A 20 4.37 -10.48 -14.53
N LEU A 21 5.34 -11.34 -14.18
CA LEU A 21 5.19 -12.79 -14.07
C LEU A 21 4.46 -13.16 -12.76
N PHE A 22 4.65 -12.38 -11.70
CA PHE A 22 3.83 -12.41 -10.49
C PHE A 22 2.38 -11.98 -10.80
N ILE A 23 2.20 -11.04 -11.73
CA ILE A 23 0.90 -10.70 -12.35
C ILE A 23 0.46 -11.79 -13.36
N LEU A 24 1.31 -12.64 -13.92
CA LEU A 24 0.82 -13.78 -14.74
C LEU A 24 0.27 -14.93 -13.89
N ALA A 25 0.59 -14.98 -12.59
CA ALA A 25 -0.14 -15.81 -11.62
C ALA A 25 -1.59 -15.31 -11.39
N TYR A 26 -1.94 -14.13 -11.91
CA TYR A 26 -3.28 -13.52 -11.98
C TYR A 26 -4.17 -14.10 -13.09
N ARG A 27 -3.84 -15.31 -13.57
CA ARG A 27 -4.55 -16.11 -14.59
C ARG A 27 -6.05 -16.27 -14.34
N ILE A 28 -6.54 -15.96 -13.14
CA ILE A 28 -7.96 -16.01 -12.76
C ILE A 28 -8.75 -14.81 -13.33
N ASN A 29 -8.14 -13.63 -13.52
CA ASN A 29 -8.86 -12.44 -13.99
C ASN A 29 -9.19 -12.43 -15.50
N ILE A 30 -8.48 -13.23 -16.31
CA ILE A 30 -8.65 -13.25 -17.78
C ILE A 30 -10.02 -13.85 -18.17
N LEU A 31 -10.57 -14.74 -17.34
CA LEU A 31 -11.80 -15.47 -17.65
C LEU A 31 -13.07 -14.77 -17.14
N GLU A 32 -12.95 -13.79 -16.24
CA GLU A 32 -14.10 -13.26 -15.49
C GLU A 32 -14.49 -11.81 -15.83
N ASN A 33 -13.59 -11.00 -16.39
CA ASN A 33 -13.87 -9.60 -16.73
C ASN A 33 -13.04 -9.16 -17.96
N PRO A 34 -13.55 -9.38 -19.19
CA PRO A 34 -12.80 -9.17 -20.43
C PRO A 34 -12.37 -7.71 -20.65
N ILE A 35 -13.06 -6.73 -20.05
CA ILE A 35 -12.68 -5.31 -20.12
C ILE A 35 -11.49 -5.03 -19.19
N SER A 36 -11.52 -5.53 -17.95
CA SER A 36 -10.36 -5.44 -17.05
C SER A 36 -9.19 -6.28 -17.54
N ALA A 37 -9.44 -7.41 -18.20
CA ALA A 37 -8.42 -8.23 -18.86
C ALA A 37 -7.85 -7.52 -20.10
N ALA A 38 -8.65 -6.77 -20.86
CA ALA A 38 -8.16 -5.90 -21.93
C ALA A 38 -7.30 -4.74 -21.40
N ILE A 39 -7.65 -4.18 -20.24
CA ILE A 39 -6.83 -3.15 -19.55
C ILE A 39 -5.54 -3.75 -18.97
N LEU A 40 -5.58 -4.96 -18.42
CA LEU A 40 -4.37 -5.72 -18.07
C LEU A 40 -3.56 -6.10 -19.33
N SER A 41 -4.19 -6.33 -20.47
CA SER A 41 -3.50 -6.45 -21.76
C SER A 41 -2.86 -5.14 -22.21
N LEU A 42 -3.20 -4.00 -21.60
CA LEU A 42 -2.41 -2.77 -21.78
C LEU A 42 -1.14 -2.76 -20.91
N SER A 43 -1.09 -3.48 -19.79
CA SER A 43 0.20 -3.77 -19.09
C SER A 43 1.10 -4.70 -19.93
N PHE A 44 0.54 -5.47 -20.87
CA PHE A 44 1.31 -6.14 -21.91
C PHE A 44 1.98 -5.12 -22.86
N PHE A 45 1.46 -3.90 -23.04
CA PHE A 45 2.23 -2.82 -23.69
C PHE A 45 3.37 -2.29 -22.83
N SER A 46 3.29 -2.34 -21.50
CA SER A 46 4.46 -2.08 -20.63
C SER A 46 5.53 -3.16 -20.85
N VAL A 47 5.12 -4.43 -20.95
CA VAL A 47 6.03 -5.55 -21.29
C VAL A 47 6.60 -5.40 -22.70
N ILE A 48 5.78 -5.01 -23.70
CA ILE A 48 6.25 -4.71 -25.06
C ILE A 48 7.20 -3.52 -25.07
N ALA A 49 6.90 -2.43 -24.35
CA ALA A 49 7.77 -1.26 -24.26
C ALA A 49 9.12 -1.65 -23.64
N ILE A 50 9.10 -2.47 -22.59
CA ILE A 50 10.30 -3.03 -21.95
C ILE A 50 11.06 -3.95 -22.93
N PHE A 51 10.34 -4.78 -23.68
CA PHE A 51 10.93 -5.66 -24.70
C PHE A 51 11.55 -4.85 -25.85
N ILE A 52 10.89 -3.78 -26.31
CA ILE A 52 11.39 -2.84 -27.32
C ILE A 52 12.63 -2.12 -26.79
N ILE A 53 12.64 -1.67 -25.54
CA ILE A 53 13.81 -1.07 -24.88
C ILE A 53 14.95 -2.09 -24.78
N ALA A 54 14.65 -3.35 -24.45
CA ALA A 54 15.62 -4.42 -24.37
C ALA A 54 16.23 -4.77 -25.74
N LEU A 55 15.40 -4.80 -26.80
CA LEU A 55 15.82 -5.01 -28.18
C LEU A 55 16.54 -3.79 -28.77
N ASN A 56 16.21 -2.59 -28.31
CA ASN A 56 16.82 -1.36 -28.75
C ASN A 56 17.25 -0.48 -27.56
N PRO A 57 18.38 -0.83 -26.91
CA PRO A 57 18.91 -0.06 -25.78
C PRO A 57 19.26 1.39 -26.14
N TRP A 58 19.37 1.72 -27.44
CA TRP A 58 19.59 3.08 -27.90
C TRP A 58 18.46 4.03 -27.49
N LEU A 59 17.23 3.53 -27.32
CA LEU A 59 16.07 4.32 -26.89
C LEU A 59 16.27 4.99 -25.53
N ILE A 60 17.04 4.36 -24.64
CA ILE A 60 17.42 4.89 -23.33
C ILE A 60 18.91 5.23 -23.26
N ASN A 61 19.59 5.30 -24.40
CA ASN A 61 21.00 5.71 -24.44
C ASN A 61 21.11 7.17 -24.00
N ARG A 62 22.18 7.47 -23.25
CA ARG A 62 22.45 8.77 -22.65
C ARG A 62 22.85 9.77 -23.73
N ASP A 63 23.49 9.27 -24.78
CA ASP A 63 23.94 10.10 -25.89
C ASP A 63 22.78 10.46 -26.83
N ARG A 64 21.66 9.73 -26.75
CA ARG A 64 20.40 10.12 -27.38
C ARG A 64 19.79 11.27 -26.59
N ARG A 65 19.36 12.33 -27.29
CA ARG A 65 18.60 13.42 -26.69
C ARG A 65 17.12 13.16 -26.83
N ILE A 66 16.36 13.60 -25.82
CA ILE A 66 14.90 13.68 -25.93
C ILE A 66 14.54 14.56 -27.13
N ASP A 67 13.63 14.06 -27.96
CA ASP A 67 13.13 14.73 -29.15
C ASP A 67 11.59 14.85 -29.15
N LYS A 68 11.02 15.33 -30.27
CA LYS A 68 9.57 15.50 -30.42
C LYS A 68 8.80 14.18 -30.42
N ILE A 69 9.42 13.07 -30.80
CA ILE A 69 8.78 11.76 -30.78
C ILE A 69 8.57 11.33 -29.33
N ASP A 70 9.56 11.55 -28.47
CA ASP A 70 9.43 11.28 -27.03
C ASP A 70 8.31 12.11 -26.39
N ASP A 71 8.19 13.40 -26.75
CA ASP A 71 7.08 14.26 -26.33
C ASP A 71 5.73 13.67 -26.72
N ILE A 72 5.58 13.26 -27.98
CA ILE A 72 4.35 12.67 -28.50
C ILE A 72 4.03 11.36 -27.77
N VAL A 73 5.03 10.49 -27.55
CA VAL A 73 4.85 9.22 -26.82
C VAL A 73 4.34 9.46 -25.41
N VAL A 74 4.93 10.40 -24.67
CA VAL A 74 4.48 10.71 -23.31
C VAL A 74 3.08 11.30 -23.31
N ILE A 75 2.78 12.24 -24.20
CA ILE A 75 1.45 12.85 -24.31
C ILE A 75 0.38 11.80 -24.64
N ILE A 76 0.61 10.96 -25.65
CA ILE A 76 -0.33 9.90 -26.03
C ILE A 76 -0.51 8.93 -24.88
N SER A 77 0.56 8.56 -24.20
CA SER A 77 0.51 7.59 -23.09
C SER A 77 -0.26 8.14 -21.88
N ILE A 78 -0.05 9.41 -21.51
CA ILE A 78 -0.84 10.08 -20.46
C ILE A 78 -2.30 10.14 -20.88
N LEU A 79 -2.62 10.66 -22.08
CA LEU A 79 -4.01 10.74 -22.55
C LEU A 79 -4.69 9.37 -22.58
N THR A 80 -3.97 8.33 -23.00
CA THR A 80 -4.46 6.96 -23.01
C THR A 80 -4.76 6.48 -21.59
N TYR A 81 -3.82 6.68 -20.65
CA TYR A 81 -4.04 6.35 -19.24
C TYR A 81 -5.25 7.11 -18.68
N THR A 82 -5.35 8.43 -18.90
CA THR A 82 -6.45 9.26 -18.41
C THR A 82 -7.80 8.77 -18.95
N ILE A 83 -7.93 8.57 -20.26
CA ILE A 83 -9.19 8.14 -20.89
C ILE A 83 -9.63 6.78 -20.35
N ILE A 84 -8.71 5.82 -20.29
CA ILE A 84 -8.99 4.47 -19.76
C ILE A 84 -9.37 4.56 -18.28
N SER A 85 -8.60 5.30 -17.49
CA SER A 85 -8.83 5.46 -16.05
C SER A 85 -10.20 6.10 -15.76
N ILE A 86 -10.61 7.12 -16.51
CA ILE A 86 -11.94 7.73 -16.36
C ILE A 86 -13.03 6.72 -16.72
N SER A 87 -12.88 5.98 -17.81
CA SER A 87 -13.87 4.99 -18.26
C SER A 87 -14.05 3.80 -17.31
N THR A 88 -13.11 3.62 -16.38
CA THR A 88 -13.07 2.47 -15.45
C THR A 88 -13.52 2.83 -14.04
N ILE A 89 -13.87 4.09 -13.78
CA ILE A 89 -14.51 4.50 -12.52
C ILE A 89 -15.91 3.85 -12.46
N LYS A 90 -16.04 2.80 -11.64
CA LYS A 90 -17.31 2.08 -11.40
C LYS A 90 -17.91 2.34 -10.01
N GLY A 91 -17.17 3.03 -9.15
CA GLY A 91 -17.51 3.28 -7.75
C GLY A 91 -16.32 3.90 -7.02
N PHE A 92 -16.39 3.97 -5.69
CA PHE A 92 -15.29 4.49 -4.87
C PHE A 92 -14.05 3.58 -4.92
N GLY A 93 -14.26 2.27 -4.97
CA GLY A 93 -13.20 1.26 -5.09
C GLY A 93 -12.56 0.86 -3.75
N THR A 94 -12.34 1.82 -2.84
CA THR A 94 -11.86 1.61 -1.46
C THR A 94 -12.82 2.22 -0.44
N ASP A 95 -12.80 1.65 0.78
CA ASP A 95 -13.43 2.25 1.97
C ASP A 95 -12.83 3.61 2.31
N ASP A 96 -11.53 3.81 2.09
CA ASP A 96 -10.86 5.11 2.27
C ASP A 96 -11.54 6.25 1.48
N MET A 97 -11.93 6.01 0.22
CA MET A 97 -12.59 7.04 -0.60
C MET A 97 -14.04 7.29 -0.19
N GLU A 98 -14.74 6.26 0.27
CA GLU A 98 -16.07 6.45 0.89
C GLU A 98 -15.95 7.25 2.19
N TYR A 99 -14.90 7.00 2.97
CA TYR A 99 -14.66 7.69 4.22
C TYR A 99 -14.28 9.15 3.99
N ILE A 100 -13.45 9.46 2.98
CA ILE A 100 -13.18 10.84 2.54
C ILE A 100 -14.48 11.56 2.19
N THR A 101 -15.36 10.91 1.41
CA THR A 101 -16.64 11.50 1.00
C THR A 101 -17.57 11.75 2.20
N GLN A 102 -17.60 10.83 3.15
CA GLN A 102 -18.35 11.00 4.41
C GLN A 102 -17.75 12.12 5.27
N ALA A 103 -16.42 12.23 5.34
CA ALA A 103 -15.72 13.28 6.07
C ALA A 103 -16.04 14.66 5.50
N ASP A 104 -16.02 14.81 4.17
CA ASP A 104 -16.43 16.03 3.48
C ASP A 104 -17.89 16.41 3.78
N ARG A 105 -18.79 15.41 3.80
CA ARG A 105 -20.19 15.62 4.19
C ARG A 105 -20.31 16.07 5.64
N TYR A 106 -19.57 15.47 6.57
CA TYR A 106 -19.58 15.89 7.98
C TYR A 106 -19.03 17.30 8.16
N LEU A 107 -17.94 17.63 7.47
CA LEU A 107 -17.38 18.97 7.44
C LEU A 107 -18.41 19.99 6.94
N LEU A 108 -19.11 19.70 5.84
CA LEU A 108 -20.16 20.56 5.29
C LEU A 108 -21.31 20.79 6.29
N LEU A 109 -21.62 19.79 7.11
CA LEU A 109 -22.65 19.87 8.15
C LEU A 109 -22.15 20.51 9.45
N GLY A 110 -20.91 21.02 9.49
CA GLY A 110 -20.30 21.59 10.70
C GLY A 110 -20.08 20.56 11.81
N LYS A 111 -19.93 19.27 11.45
CA LYS A 111 -19.59 18.18 12.37
C LYS A 111 -18.11 17.88 12.26
N ASP A 112 -17.46 17.65 13.41
CA ASP A 112 -16.08 17.22 13.48
C ASP A 112 -15.92 15.84 12.80
N PRO A 113 -15.20 15.74 11.67
CA PRO A 113 -15.01 14.47 10.96
C PRO A 113 -14.38 13.38 11.84
N TYR A 114 -13.48 13.74 12.75
CA TYR A 114 -12.76 12.77 13.58
C TYR A 114 -13.61 12.16 14.70
N ALA A 115 -14.72 12.81 15.06
CA ALA A 115 -15.64 12.32 16.08
C ALA A 115 -16.79 11.47 15.54
N GLN A 116 -16.84 11.22 14.22
CA GLN A 116 -17.95 10.49 13.60
C GLN A 116 -17.63 9.00 13.40
N LEU A 117 -18.70 8.22 13.24
CA LEU A 117 -18.63 6.84 12.80
C LEU A 117 -18.79 6.79 11.28
N TYR A 118 -17.89 6.06 10.63
CA TYR A 118 -17.86 5.84 9.20
C TYR A 118 -18.34 4.44 8.88
N SER A 119 -19.08 4.25 7.79
CA SER A 119 -19.55 2.92 7.40
C SER A 119 -19.43 2.77 5.88
N PRO A 120 -18.69 1.76 5.39
CA PRO A 120 -18.57 1.53 3.97
C PRO A 120 -19.83 0.81 3.48
N ILE A 121 -20.40 1.26 2.37
CA ILE A 121 -21.66 0.76 1.81
C ILE A 121 -21.41 0.07 0.47
N GLY A 122 -20.59 0.67 -0.40
CA GLY A 122 -20.38 0.21 -1.78
C GLY A 122 -19.07 -0.53 -2.01
N VAL A 123 -18.27 -0.72 -0.96
CA VAL A 123 -16.89 -1.23 -1.01
C VAL A 123 -16.61 -2.25 0.09
N SER A 124 -15.58 -3.07 -0.12
CA SER A 124 -15.15 -4.05 0.89
C SER A 124 -14.58 -3.32 2.11
N PRO A 125 -15.08 -3.57 3.32
CA PRO A 125 -14.58 -2.93 4.53
C PRO A 125 -13.19 -3.42 4.92
N THR A 126 -12.42 -2.54 5.55
CA THR A 126 -11.30 -2.92 6.41
C THR A 126 -11.83 -3.50 7.72
N TYR A 127 -11.38 -4.70 8.09
CA TYR A 127 -11.71 -5.34 9.36
C TYR A 127 -10.64 -5.08 10.42
N LEU A 128 -11.06 -5.05 11.68
CA LEU A 128 -10.21 -5.02 12.86
C LEU A 128 -9.96 -6.45 13.37
N LEU A 129 -8.90 -6.64 14.16
CA LEU A 129 -8.61 -7.88 14.87
C LEU A 129 -9.74 -8.31 15.83
N SER A 130 -10.59 -7.36 16.22
CA SER A 130 -11.81 -7.61 17.00
C SER A 130 -12.95 -8.26 16.20
N GLY A 131 -12.81 -8.38 14.87
CA GLY A 131 -13.87 -8.83 13.96
C GLY A 131 -14.80 -7.75 13.46
N SER A 132 -14.81 -6.59 14.13
CA SER A 132 -15.60 -5.43 13.70
C SER A 132 -15.02 -4.74 12.46
N VAL A 133 -15.84 -3.96 11.77
CA VAL A 133 -15.40 -3.08 10.69
C VAL A 133 -14.72 -1.86 11.29
N ALA A 134 -13.65 -1.38 10.66
CA ALA A 134 -12.97 -0.15 11.06
C ALA A 134 -13.88 1.06 10.78
N HIS A 135 -14.39 1.73 11.82
CA HIS A 135 -15.32 2.86 11.67
C HIS A 135 -14.69 4.24 11.91
N ALA A 136 -13.40 4.30 12.25
CA ALA A 136 -12.69 5.54 12.53
C ALA A 136 -12.05 6.12 11.26
N PHE A 137 -12.04 7.44 11.14
CA PHE A 137 -11.27 8.11 10.09
C PHE A 137 -9.82 8.24 10.51
N ILE A 138 -8.93 7.59 9.77
CA ILE A 138 -7.51 7.46 10.13
C ILE A 138 -6.60 8.27 9.22
N TYR A 139 -7.05 9.35 8.58
CA TYR A 139 -6.16 10.18 7.74
C TYR A 139 -6.05 11.62 8.23
N PRO A 140 -4.89 12.29 8.02
CA PRO A 140 -4.75 13.71 8.35
C PRO A 140 -5.65 14.61 7.49
N PRO A 141 -5.96 15.86 7.88
CA PRO A 141 -7.12 16.59 7.37
C PRO A 141 -7.06 16.95 5.89
N LEU A 142 -5.87 17.11 5.31
CA LEU A 142 -5.75 17.42 3.89
C LEU A 142 -6.31 16.28 3.01
N SER A 143 -6.37 15.05 3.54
CA SER A 143 -6.92 13.88 2.86
C SER A 143 -8.38 14.03 2.43
N PHE A 144 -9.18 14.85 3.13
CA PHE A 144 -10.53 15.20 2.68
C PHE A 144 -10.63 16.63 2.18
N LEU A 145 -9.87 17.59 2.76
CA LEU A 145 -9.91 18.99 2.31
C LEU A 145 -9.52 19.20 0.83
N VAL A 146 -8.65 18.35 0.26
CA VAL A 146 -8.32 18.41 -1.19
C VAL A 146 -9.52 18.03 -2.05
N TYR A 147 -10.38 17.14 -1.55
CA TYR A 147 -11.56 16.65 -2.26
C TYR A 147 -12.76 17.56 -2.06
N PHE A 148 -12.84 18.26 -0.93
CA PHE A 148 -13.97 19.10 -0.54
C PHE A 148 -14.49 20.05 -1.64
N PRO A 149 -13.65 20.82 -2.38
CA PRO A 149 -14.15 21.68 -3.47
C PRO A 149 -14.85 20.88 -4.58
N PHE A 150 -14.33 19.70 -4.91
CA PHE A 150 -14.88 18.82 -5.93
C PHE A 150 -16.10 18.06 -5.41
N PHE A 151 -16.14 17.73 -4.12
CA PHE A 151 -17.31 17.16 -3.46
C PHE A 151 -18.51 18.12 -3.59
N LEU A 152 -18.31 19.42 -3.37
CA LEU A 152 -19.35 20.43 -3.53
C LEU A 152 -19.87 20.50 -4.98
N ILE A 153 -18.98 20.40 -5.97
CA ILE A 153 -19.38 20.40 -7.38
C ILE A 153 -20.10 19.09 -7.73
N PHE A 154 -19.49 17.95 -7.46
CA PHE A 154 -19.99 16.65 -7.88
C PHE A 154 -21.28 16.27 -7.17
N SER A 155 -21.46 16.63 -5.90
CA SER A 155 -22.73 16.39 -5.17
C SER A 155 -23.99 16.95 -5.88
N HIS A 156 -23.82 17.90 -6.79
CA HIS A 156 -24.92 18.48 -7.57
C HIS A 156 -24.99 17.98 -9.02
N PHE A 157 -23.89 17.51 -9.60
CA PHE A 157 -23.78 17.29 -11.04
C PHE A 157 -23.35 15.88 -11.46
N LEU A 158 -22.67 15.11 -10.60
CA LEU A 158 -22.07 13.82 -10.94
C LEU A 158 -22.22 12.81 -9.79
N MET A 159 -21.95 11.54 -10.06
CA MET A 159 -21.82 10.57 -8.97
C MET A 159 -20.57 10.88 -8.13
N LEU A 160 -20.67 10.77 -6.81
CA LEU A 160 -19.55 11.10 -5.91
C LEU A 160 -18.31 10.20 -6.11
N SER A 161 -18.47 9.01 -6.68
CA SER A 161 -17.35 8.16 -7.10
C SER A 161 -16.40 8.82 -8.11
N TYR A 162 -16.86 9.86 -8.84
CA TYR A 162 -15.99 10.66 -9.71
C TYR A 162 -14.98 11.51 -8.94
N LEU A 163 -15.00 11.57 -7.60
CA LEU A 163 -13.89 12.12 -6.82
C LEU A 163 -12.55 11.41 -7.11
N ASN A 164 -12.58 10.15 -7.58
CA ASN A 164 -11.40 9.44 -8.06
C ASN A 164 -10.70 10.15 -9.25
N LEU A 165 -11.35 11.09 -9.94
CA LEU A 165 -10.72 11.94 -10.95
C LEU A 165 -9.52 12.71 -10.37
N ILE A 166 -9.57 13.10 -9.09
CA ILE A 166 -8.47 13.82 -8.44
C ILE A 166 -7.22 12.94 -8.35
N ASN A 167 -7.39 11.65 -8.06
CA ASN A 167 -6.29 10.67 -8.01
C ASN A 167 -5.66 10.48 -9.40
N ILE A 168 -6.49 10.39 -10.44
CA ILE A 168 -6.04 10.26 -11.83
C ILE A 168 -5.26 11.50 -12.25
N ILE A 169 -5.82 12.70 -12.00
CA ILE A 169 -5.15 13.97 -12.32
C ILE A 169 -3.83 14.09 -11.55
N ALA A 170 -3.79 13.71 -10.27
CA ALA A 170 -2.56 13.73 -9.50
C ALA A 170 -1.48 12.80 -10.07
N GLN A 171 -1.87 11.61 -10.53
CA GLN A 171 -0.96 10.68 -11.23
C GLN A 171 -0.43 11.29 -12.54
N ASP A 172 -1.31 11.85 -13.36
CA ASP A 172 -0.93 12.49 -14.62
C ASP A 172 0.04 13.67 -14.40
N LEU A 173 -0.23 14.48 -13.38
CA LEU A 173 0.64 15.59 -12.98
C LEU A 173 1.99 15.10 -12.45
N LEU A 174 2.02 14.00 -11.68
CA LEU A 174 3.26 13.40 -11.18
C LEU A 174 4.15 12.92 -12.33
N VAL A 175 3.59 12.14 -13.25
CA VAL A 175 4.31 11.66 -14.45
C VAL A 175 4.81 12.82 -15.30
N THR A 176 3.95 13.80 -15.54
CA THR A 176 4.28 15.01 -16.30
C THR A 176 5.44 15.77 -15.64
N LEU A 177 5.41 15.90 -14.31
CA LEU A 177 6.45 16.57 -13.54
C LEU A 177 7.81 15.86 -13.67
N ILE A 178 7.81 14.52 -13.53
CA ILE A 178 9.01 13.70 -13.67
C ILE A 178 9.55 13.81 -15.10
N TYR A 179 8.68 13.69 -16.11
CA TYR A 179 9.04 13.83 -17.52
C TYR A 179 9.72 15.17 -17.79
N PHE A 180 9.12 16.28 -17.35
CA PHE A 180 9.71 17.61 -17.56
C PHE A 180 11.04 17.78 -16.83
N GLN A 181 11.22 17.13 -15.68
CA GLN A 181 12.49 17.19 -14.97
C GLN A 181 13.60 16.44 -15.73
N GLY A 182 13.31 15.27 -16.29
CA GLY A 182 14.27 14.54 -17.14
C GLY A 182 14.47 15.19 -18.52
N LYS A 183 13.44 15.84 -19.07
CA LYS A 183 13.57 16.64 -20.31
C LYS A 183 14.57 17.78 -20.17
N LYS A 184 14.63 18.45 -19.00
CA LYS A 184 15.64 19.49 -18.71
C LYS A 184 17.07 18.95 -18.72
N THR A 185 17.28 17.66 -18.45
CA THR A 185 18.60 17.01 -18.55
C THR A 185 18.85 16.41 -19.94
N GLY A 186 17.78 16.28 -20.74
CA GLY A 186 17.80 15.66 -22.06
C GLY A 186 17.98 14.14 -22.00
N ASP A 187 17.69 13.52 -20.85
CA ASP A 187 17.86 12.09 -20.60
C ASP A 187 16.61 11.31 -21.04
N PRO A 188 16.70 10.42 -22.06
CA PRO A 188 15.55 9.65 -22.56
C PRO A 188 14.90 8.73 -21.53
N ILE A 189 15.56 8.45 -20.39
CA ILE A 189 14.93 7.74 -19.26
C ILE A 189 13.68 8.48 -18.76
N ALA A 190 13.56 9.79 -19.01
CA ALA A 190 12.38 10.57 -18.64
C ALA A 190 11.06 10.05 -19.22
N VAL A 191 11.09 9.24 -20.28
CA VAL A 191 9.90 8.63 -20.89
C VAL A 191 9.37 7.44 -20.08
N LEU A 192 10.22 6.76 -19.30
CA LEU A 192 9.85 5.54 -18.57
C LEU A 192 8.80 5.67 -17.45
N PRO A 193 8.67 6.80 -16.72
CA PRO A 193 7.65 6.96 -15.68
C PRO A 193 6.22 6.69 -16.16
N VAL A 194 5.93 6.93 -17.45
CA VAL A 194 4.59 6.66 -17.98
C VAL A 194 4.26 5.17 -18.00
N ILE A 195 5.27 4.30 -18.15
CA ILE A 195 5.12 2.85 -18.07
C ILE A 195 4.65 2.45 -16.67
N PHE A 196 5.16 3.13 -15.63
CA PHE A 196 4.77 2.86 -14.24
C PHE A 196 3.30 3.19 -13.97
N SER A 197 2.72 4.19 -14.64
CA SER A 197 1.27 4.47 -14.53
C SER A 197 0.40 3.31 -15.00
N PHE A 198 0.83 2.59 -16.03
CA PHE A 198 0.14 1.37 -16.48
C PHE A 198 0.42 0.17 -15.57
N ILE A 199 1.62 0.09 -14.98
CA ILE A 199 1.95 -0.95 -13.99
C ILE A 199 1.09 -0.77 -12.72
N THR A 200 0.98 0.44 -12.19
CA THR A 200 0.15 0.75 -11.02
C THR A 200 -1.33 0.50 -11.30
N ALA A 201 -1.79 0.77 -12.53
CA ALA A 201 -3.13 0.40 -12.97
C ALA A 201 -3.37 -1.13 -13.01
N GLY A 202 -2.36 -1.92 -13.38
CA GLY A 202 -2.46 -3.38 -13.45
C GLY A 202 -2.31 -4.11 -12.11
N LEU A 203 -1.64 -3.50 -11.13
CA LEU A 203 -1.28 -4.12 -9.83
C LEU A 203 -2.34 -3.96 -8.72
N LEU A 204 -3.64 -3.88 -9.07
CA LEU A 204 -4.76 -3.81 -8.10
C LEU A 204 -4.80 -2.56 -7.19
N ALA A 205 -3.96 -1.56 -7.41
CA ALA A 205 -4.03 -0.28 -6.71
C ALA A 205 -4.22 0.95 -7.63
N PRO A 206 -5.08 0.90 -8.66
CA PRO A 206 -5.25 2.04 -9.54
C PRO A 206 -5.85 3.27 -8.85
N SER A 207 -5.41 4.45 -9.29
CA SER A 207 -6.00 5.74 -8.94
C SER A 207 -7.52 5.80 -9.18
N PHE A 208 -7.99 5.12 -10.24
CA PHE A 208 -9.40 5.03 -10.59
C PHE A 208 -10.22 4.06 -9.71
N SER A 209 -9.57 3.17 -8.95
CA SER A 209 -10.22 2.30 -7.96
C SER A 209 -10.05 2.81 -6.53
N GLY A 210 -9.86 4.12 -6.34
CA GLY A 210 -9.87 4.77 -5.03
C GLY A 210 -8.53 4.80 -4.30
N VAL A 211 -7.43 4.39 -4.93
CA VAL A 211 -6.10 4.57 -4.33
C VAL A 211 -5.64 6.01 -4.51
N ASN A 212 -5.53 6.73 -3.39
CA ASN A 212 -5.20 8.16 -3.35
C ASN A 212 -3.70 8.47 -3.22
N ALA A 213 -2.84 7.45 -3.28
CA ALA A 213 -1.40 7.59 -3.12
C ALA A 213 -0.71 8.60 -4.07
N PRO A 214 -1.14 8.75 -5.34
CA PRO A 214 -0.54 9.73 -6.24
C PRO A 214 -0.61 11.18 -5.74
N VAL A 215 -1.60 11.54 -4.92
CA VAL A 215 -1.78 12.91 -4.43
C VAL A 215 -0.62 13.32 -3.51
N TRP A 216 -0.30 12.50 -2.50
CA TRP A 216 0.85 12.80 -1.63
C TRP A 216 2.18 12.64 -2.37
N ALA A 217 2.26 11.70 -3.32
CA ALA A 217 3.48 11.49 -4.11
C ALA A 217 3.78 12.72 -4.97
N LEU A 218 2.77 13.33 -5.59
CA LEU A 218 2.88 14.59 -6.30
C LEU A 218 3.39 15.72 -5.40
N PHE A 219 2.82 15.88 -4.19
CA PHE A 219 3.31 16.86 -3.23
C PHE A 219 4.77 16.59 -2.83
N MET A 220 5.14 15.34 -2.60
CA MET A 220 6.51 14.98 -2.24
C MET A 220 7.50 15.21 -3.40
N ALA A 221 7.11 14.92 -4.63
CA ALA A 221 7.88 15.25 -5.84
C ALA A 221 8.11 16.77 -5.95
N MET A 222 7.07 17.57 -5.78
CA MET A 222 7.15 19.04 -5.78
C MET A 222 8.04 19.54 -4.64
N SER A 223 7.95 18.92 -3.45
CA SER A 223 8.87 19.22 -2.36
C SER A 223 10.30 18.96 -2.79
N TYR A 224 10.61 17.78 -3.34
CA TYR A 224 11.97 17.40 -3.75
C TYR A 224 12.57 18.35 -4.79
N ILE A 225 11.81 18.79 -5.80
CA ILE A 225 12.35 19.66 -6.87
C ILE A 225 12.43 21.16 -6.50
N THR A 226 11.62 21.64 -5.56
CA THR A 226 11.59 23.07 -5.19
C THR A 226 12.63 23.41 -4.12
N LYS A 227 12.82 24.69 -3.79
CA LYS A 227 13.79 25.15 -2.77
C LYS A 227 13.14 26.03 -1.72
N GLY A 228 13.83 26.19 -0.58
CA GLY A 228 13.42 27.04 0.54
C GLY A 228 12.00 26.74 1.01
N LYS A 229 11.24 27.79 1.33
CA LYS A 229 9.89 27.69 1.91
C LYS A 229 8.91 26.87 1.06
N LYS A 230 9.01 26.94 -0.28
CA LYS A 230 8.13 26.17 -1.19
C LYS A 230 8.30 24.67 -1.00
N SER A 231 9.53 24.20 -0.83
CA SER A 231 9.78 22.78 -0.54
C SER A 231 9.18 22.39 0.81
N GLY A 232 9.32 23.24 1.82
CA GLY A 232 8.66 23.06 3.12
C GLY A 232 7.14 22.95 3.03
N ILE A 233 6.50 23.84 2.27
CA ILE A 233 5.05 23.84 2.05
C ILE A 233 4.60 22.52 1.42
N PHE A 234 5.22 22.11 0.31
CA PHE A 234 4.84 20.87 -0.36
C PHE A 234 5.11 19.62 0.49
N MET A 235 6.17 19.61 1.29
CA MET A 235 6.42 18.54 2.26
C MET A 235 5.29 18.46 3.30
N ALA A 236 4.87 19.61 3.84
CA ALA A 236 3.76 19.66 4.79
C ALA A 236 2.42 19.26 4.18
N LEU A 237 2.19 19.56 2.89
CA LEU A 237 0.99 19.10 2.19
C LEU A 237 1.00 17.57 2.07
N ALA A 238 2.11 16.95 1.68
CA ALA A 238 2.21 15.49 1.65
C ALA A 238 1.94 14.87 3.03
N ASP A 239 2.60 15.38 4.07
CA ASP A 239 2.51 14.90 5.45
C ASP A 239 1.13 15.18 6.10
N SER A 240 0.40 16.20 5.62
CA SER A 240 -0.98 16.49 6.05
C SER A 240 -2.02 15.75 5.23
N PHE A 241 -1.63 15.03 4.18
CA PHE A 241 -2.53 14.21 3.37
C PHE A 241 -2.49 12.75 3.81
N ASN A 242 -1.32 12.22 4.15
CA ASN A 242 -1.15 10.81 4.52
C ASN A 242 0.03 10.66 5.51
N GLN A 243 0.05 9.57 6.29
CA GLN A 243 1.14 9.27 7.22
C GLN A 243 2.41 8.77 6.52
N ILE A 244 2.28 8.08 5.38
CA ILE A 244 3.39 7.44 4.65
C ILE A 244 4.53 8.44 4.30
N PRO A 245 4.24 9.66 3.80
CA PRO A 245 5.25 10.70 3.55
C PRO A 245 6.13 11.08 4.74
N TRP A 246 5.64 10.98 5.98
CA TRP A 246 6.43 11.33 7.18
C TRP A 246 7.73 10.53 7.29
N ILE A 247 7.75 9.33 6.73
CA ILE A 247 8.92 8.44 6.75
C ILE A 247 10.07 9.04 5.94
N ILE A 248 9.79 9.75 4.84
CA ILE A 248 10.83 10.34 3.99
C ILE A 248 11.24 11.75 4.43
N THR A 249 10.38 12.47 5.15
CA THR A 249 10.63 13.85 5.64
C THR A 249 12.00 14.07 6.30
N PRO A 250 12.48 13.24 7.27
CA PRO A 250 13.80 13.46 7.86
C PRO A 250 14.95 13.27 6.87
N PHE A 251 14.80 12.35 5.91
CA PHE A 251 15.80 12.15 4.84
C PHE A 251 15.85 13.36 3.90
N LEU A 252 14.68 13.93 3.56
CA LEU A 252 14.61 15.09 2.68
C LEU A 252 15.19 16.35 3.32
N LEU A 253 15.02 16.52 4.64
CA LEU A 253 15.66 17.59 5.40
C LEU A 253 17.19 17.45 5.39
N ILE A 254 17.72 16.23 5.53
CA ILE A 254 19.16 15.96 5.38
C ILE A 254 19.62 16.25 3.94
N TYR A 255 18.85 15.81 2.94
CA TYR A 255 19.11 16.07 1.52
C TYR A 255 19.27 17.55 1.23
N LYS A 256 18.41 18.37 1.83
CA LYS A 256 18.35 19.82 1.64
C LYS A 256 18.94 20.62 2.80
N ARG A 257 19.90 20.04 3.54
CA ARG A 257 20.51 20.65 4.75
C ARG A 257 21.02 22.08 4.59
N LYS A 258 21.35 22.51 3.37
CA LYS A 258 21.78 23.89 3.07
C LYS A 258 20.66 24.93 3.26
N ASP A 259 19.41 24.56 2.94
CA ASP A 259 18.24 25.45 2.97
C ASP A 259 17.26 25.06 4.10
N VAL A 260 17.72 24.25 5.06
CA VAL A 260 16.86 23.58 6.05
C VAL A 260 16.00 24.54 6.88
N LYS A 261 16.50 25.73 7.19
CA LYS A 261 15.76 26.73 7.99
C LYS A 261 14.51 27.23 7.26
N ASP A 262 14.64 27.58 5.99
CA ASP A 262 13.51 28.06 5.18
C ASP A 262 12.52 26.93 4.91
N ILE A 263 13.02 25.71 4.68
CA ILE A 263 12.19 24.52 4.52
C ILE A 263 11.39 24.25 5.79
N LEU A 264 12.04 24.23 6.96
CA LEU A 264 11.37 24.03 8.24
C LEU A 264 10.33 25.13 8.51
N PHE A 265 10.64 26.39 8.18
CA PHE A 265 9.66 27.46 8.31
C PHE A 265 8.42 27.22 7.44
N GLY A 266 8.60 26.93 6.15
CA GLY A 266 7.48 26.63 5.25
C GLY A 266 6.69 25.41 5.67
N PHE A 267 7.38 24.38 6.19
CA PHE A 267 6.79 23.15 6.70
C PHE A 267 5.94 23.40 7.94
N ILE A 268 6.52 23.99 8.99
CA ILE A 268 5.86 24.22 10.28
C ILE A 268 4.62 25.10 10.09
N VAL A 269 4.74 26.21 9.35
CA VAL A 269 3.60 27.11 9.11
C VAL A 269 2.46 26.37 8.41
N SER A 270 2.77 25.57 7.38
CA SER A 270 1.75 24.86 6.61
C SER A 270 1.09 23.72 7.41
N ILE A 271 1.89 22.93 8.15
CA ILE A 271 1.37 21.90 9.06
C ILE A 271 0.42 22.53 10.08
N LEU A 272 0.81 23.64 10.70
CA LEU A 272 -0.02 24.33 11.69
C LEU A 272 -1.32 24.83 11.04
N VAL A 273 -1.26 25.50 9.89
CA VAL A 273 -2.47 26.02 9.23
C VAL A 273 -3.47 24.91 8.89
N ILE A 274 -2.99 23.72 8.48
CA ILE A 274 -3.86 22.62 8.04
C ILE A 274 -4.37 21.79 9.21
N ASN A 275 -3.50 21.42 10.15
CA ASN A 275 -3.81 20.43 11.18
C ASN A 275 -4.33 21.05 12.49
N LEU A 276 -3.86 22.26 12.83
CA LEU A 276 -4.20 22.91 14.09
C LEU A 276 -5.70 23.20 14.27
N PRO A 277 -6.48 23.57 13.23
CA PRO A 277 -7.92 23.72 13.36
C PRO A 277 -8.61 22.46 13.89
N PHE A 278 -8.21 21.28 13.42
CA PHE A 278 -8.80 20.00 13.84
C PHE A 278 -8.29 19.55 15.21
N LEU A 279 -7.02 19.84 15.54
CA LEU A 279 -6.50 19.65 16.89
C LEU A 279 -7.28 20.47 17.92
N PHE A 280 -7.64 21.72 17.60
CA PHE A 280 -8.45 22.56 18.49
C PHE A 280 -9.93 22.19 18.50
N TRP A 281 -10.45 21.64 17.40
CA TRP A 281 -11.82 21.16 17.35
C TRP A 281 -12.01 19.99 18.31
N ASN A 282 -11.11 19.00 18.26
CA ASN A 282 -11.14 17.84 19.14
C ASN A 282 -9.77 17.13 19.19
N ALA A 283 -8.94 17.49 20.16
CA ALA A 283 -7.58 16.96 20.25
C ALA A 283 -7.54 15.44 20.44
N HIS A 284 -8.45 14.88 21.23
CA HIS A 284 -8.47 13.44 21.51
C HIS A 284 -8.80 12.63 20.25
N ALA A 285 -9.88 12.99 19.55
CA ALA A 285 -10.27 12.31 18.32
C ALA A 285 -9.27 12.52 17.18
N PHE A 286 -8.66 13.71 17.09
CA PHE A 286 -7.64 13.98 16.09
C PHE A 286 -6.35 13.18 16.33
N LEU A 287 -5.91 13.01 17.58
CA LEU A 287 -4.66 12.32 17.88
C LEU A 287 -4.74 10.79 17.70
N SER A 288 -5.94 10.19 17.72
CA SER A 288 -6.09 8.74 17.49
C SER A 288 -5.74 8.32 16.05
N VAL A 289 -5.75 9.26 15.10
CA VAL A 289 -5.30 9.08 13.71
C VAL A 289 -3.89 8.50 13.59
N PHE A 290 -3.04 8.67 14.62
CA PHE A 290 -1.66 8.17 14.63
C PHE A 290 -1.49 6.78 15.27
N THR A 291 -2.53 6.20 15.88
CA THR A 291 -2.42 4.97 16.71
C THR A 291 -3.19 3.76 16.18
N ASP A 292 -4.17 3.96 15.30
CA ASP A 292 -5.25 2.98 15.10
C ASP A 292 -4.91 1.82 14.15
N ASP A 293 -3.83 1.91 13.35
CA ASP A 293 -3.52 0.87 12.34
C ASP A 293 -3.07 -0.47 12.96
N SER A 294 -2.56 -0.48 14.20
CA SER A 294 -2.17 -1.71 14.91
C SER A 294 -3.33 -2.65 15.26
N SER A 295 -4.55 -2.11 15.28
CA SER A 295 -5.78 -2.87 15.57
C SER A 295 -6.40 -3.53 14.34
N THR A 296 -5.91 -3.17 13.15
CA THR A 296 -6.42 -3.68 11.87
C THR A 296 -5.88 -5.08 11.59
N ILE A 297 -6.63 -5.88 10.83
CA ILE A 297 -6.12 -7.17 10.39
C ILE A 297 -4.88 -6.96 9.52
N PRO A 298 -3.79 -7.70 9.74
CA PRO A 298 -2.64 -7.64 8.86
C PRO A 298 -3.06 -8.18 7.49
N VAL A 299 -2.93 -7.33 6.48
CA VAL A 299 -3.07 -7.70 5.08
C VAL A 299 -1.65 -7.84 4.54
N ALA A 300 -1.24 -9.05 4.14
CA ALA A 300 0.11 -9.27 3.64
C ALA A 300 0.11 -9.81 2.22
N PHE A 301 0.40 -8.93 1.26
CA PHE A 301 0.94 -9.31 -0.04
C PHE A 301 2.47 -9.13 -0.08
N THR A 302 3.03 -8.29 0.81
CA THR A 302 4.47 -7.95 0.89
C THR A 302 4.89 -7.73 2.35
N GLY A 303 6.19 -7.58 2.63
CA GLY A 303 6.69 -7.21 3.96
C GLY A 303 6.98 -8.39 4.90
N LEU A 304 7.56 -8.07 6.06
CA LEU A 304 7.92 -9.03 7.11
C LEU A 304 6.69 -9.68 7.75
N THR A 305 5.55 -8.98 7.72
CA THR A 305 4.28 -9.45 8.29
C THR A 305 3.74 -10.73 7.61
N ILE A 306 4.22 -11.05 6.39
CA ILE A 306 3.95 -12.34 5.73
C ILE A 306 4.39 -13.52 6.61
N PHE A 307 5.55 -13.45 7.27
CA PHE A 307 6.03 -14.56 8.10
C PHE A 307 5.13 -14.80 9.33
N ASN A 308 4.47 -13.76 9.81
CA ASN A 308 3.48 -13.87 10.89
C ASN A 308 2.20 -14.52 10.37
N LEU A 309 1.68 -14.07 9.23
CA LEU A 309 0.47 -14.63 8.61
C LEU A 309 0.63 -16.09 8.15
N THR A 310 1.83 -16.51 7.74
CA THR A 310 2.11 -17.90 7.36
C THR A 310 2.48 -18.78 8.55
N SER A 311 2.44 -18.22 9.78
CA SER A 311 2.87 -18.90 11.02
C SER A 311 4.33 -19.38 11.01
N PHE A 312 5.16 -18.88 10.09
CA PHE A 312 6.60 -19.19 10.04
C PHE A 312 7.37 -18.50 11.16
N LEU A 313 6.99 -17.26 11.49
CA LEU A 313 7.49 -16.49 12.62
C LEU A 313 6.33 -15.73 13.25
N THR A 314 5.70 -16.33 14.26
CA THR A 314 4.63 -15.71 15.03
C THR A 314 5.19 -14.77 16.09
N VAL A 315 4.81 -13.51 16.02
CA VAL A 315 5.28 -12.43 16.89
C VAL A 315 4.13 -11.49 17.25
N GLU A 316 4.28 -10.79 18.35
CA GLU A 316 3.35 -9.77 18.84
C GLU A 316 3.29 -8.54 17.92
N PRO A 317 2.15 -7.84 17.77
CA PRO A 317 2.05 -6.65 16.91
C PRO A 317 3.05 -5.53 17.28
N TRP A 318 3.37 -5.36 18.56
CA TRP A 318 4.33 -4.35 19.01
C TRP A 318 5.74 -4.57 18.45
N PHE A 319 6.11 -5.80 18.08
CA PHE A 319 7.38 -6.11 17.43
C PHE A 319 7.56 -5.29 16.15
N PHE A 320 6.52 -5.19 15.32
CA PHE A 320 6.57 -4.43 14.07
C PHE A 320 6.75 -2.94 14.31
N THR A 321 6.09 -2.38 15.33
CA THR A 321 6.27 -0.96 15.69
C THR A 321 7.71 -0.68 16.13
N ILE A 322 8.26 -1.50 17.04
CA ILE A 322 9.65 -1.33 17.52
C ILE A 322 10.64 -1.52 16.36
N THR A 323 10.47 -2.56 15.55
CA THR A 323 11.40 -2.87 14.47
C THR A 323 11.36 -1.84 13.35
N MET A 324 10.18 -1.30 13.01
CA MET A 324 10.03 -0.16 12.11
C MET A 324 10.78 1.09 12.63
N GLY A 325 10.70 1.36 13.93
CA GLY A 325 11.48 2.43 14.57
C GLY A 325 12.99 2.19 14.51
N LEU A 326 13.44 0.98 14.86
CA LEU A 326 14.86 0.60 14.83
C LEU A 326 15.45 0.67 13.42
N ILE A 327 14.78 0.11 12.42
CA ILE A 327 15.24 0.18 11.02
C ILE A 327 15.19 1.63 10.51
N GLY A 328 14.19 2.43 10.91
CA GLY A 328 14.11 3.84 10.58
C GLY A 328 15.31 4.63 11.09
N ILE A 329 15.66 4.46 12.37
CA ILE A 329 16.84 5.10 12.98
C ILE A 329 18.13 4.63 12.29
N PHE A 330 18.26 3.32 12.07
CA PHE A 330 19.41 2.75 11.37
C PHE A 330 19.55 3.32 9.95
N CYS A 331 18.47 3.32 9.16
CA CYS A 331 18.43 3.89 7.82
C CYS A 331 18.78 5.39 7.81
N LEU A 332 18.22 6.17 8.74
CA LEU A 332 18.50 7.60 8.84
C LEU A 332 19.97 7.87 9.19
N TYR A 333 20.52 7.11 10.14
CA TYR A 333 21.93 7.16 10.49
C TYR A 333 22.81 6.80 9.28
N MET A 334 22.51 5.69 8.58
CA MET A 334 23.24 5.28 7.38
C MET A 334 23.19 6.36 6.29
N TYR A 335 22.02 6.96 6.06
CA TYR A 335 21.85 8.05 5.11
C TYR A 335 22.65 9.29 5.49
N PHE A 336 22.64 9.67 6.77
CA PHE A 336 23.42 10.81 7.27
C PHE A 336 24.93 10.58 7.12
N ARG A 337 25.42 9.40 7.52
CA ARG A 337 26.85 9.06 7.49
C ARG A 337 27.39 8.87 6.07
N LEU A 338 26.63 8.23 5.20
CA LEU A 338 27.01 7.95 3.82
C LEU A 338 26.39 8.96 2.84
N PHE A 339 25.91 10.10 3.32
CA PHE A 339 25.14 11.07 2.53
C PHE A 339 25.79 11.40 1.19
N SER A 340 27.10 11.64 1.18
CA SER A 340 27.83 11.96 -0.05
C SER A 340 27.72 10.87 -1.12
N LEU A 341 27.66 9.59 -0.72
CA LEU A 341 27.57 8.45 -1.64
C LEU A 341 26.14 8.11 -2.05
N ILE A 342 25.21 8.17 -1.10
CA ILE A 342 23.87 7.58 -1.27
C ILE A 342 22.74 8.60 -1.28
N LYS A 343 23.03 9.91 -1.32
CA LYS A 343 22.00 10.97 -1.27
C LYS A 343 20.85 10.79 -2.27
N GLU A 344 21.14 10.32 -3.49
CA GLU A 344 20.13 10.14 -4.53
C GLU A 344 19.32 8.85 -4.36
N THR A 345 19.71 7.95 -3.45
CA THR A 345 18.94 6.74 -3.10
C THR A 345 17.84 7.00 -2.06
N ILE A 346 17.55 8.27 -1.77
CA ILE A 346 16.60 8.72 -0.74
C ILE A 346 15.25 7.97 -0.77
N TRP A 347 14.71 7.67 -1.94
CA TRP A 347 13.41 7.01 -2.12
C TRP A 347 13.38 5.53 -1.74
N VAL A 348 14.54 4.91 -1.53
CA VAL A 348 14.63 3.48 -1.14
C VAL A 348 14.32 3.30 0.35
N PHE A 349 14.67 4.27 1.19
CA PHE A 349 14.56 4.12 2.65
C PHE A 349 13.12 3.90 3.14
N PRO A 350 12.10 4.63 2.64
CA PRO A 350 10.72 4.35 3.05
C PRO A 350 10.28 2.93 2.75
N MET A 351 10.66 2.36 1.60
CA MET A 351 10.34 0.97 1.28
C MET A 351 10.97 -0.02 2.26
N ILE A 352 12.24 0.20 2.64
CA ILE A 352 12.92 -0.65 3.63
C ILE A 352 12.21 -0.54 5.00
N ILE A 353 11.82 0.67 5.40
CA ILE A 353 11.17 0.91 6.69
C ILE A 353 9.77 0.28 6.71
N LEU A 354 8.96 0.53 5.68
CA LEU A 354 7.59 0.01 5.55
C LEU A 354 7.55 -1.52 5.41
N TRP A 355 8.65 -2.16 5.01
CA TRP A 355 8.77 -3.62 5.03
C TRP A 355 8.56 -4.21 6.44
N PHE A 356 8.83 -3.44 7.50
CA PHE A 356 8.65 -3.82 8.90
C PHE A 356 7.32 -3.32 9.50
N SER A 357 6.40 -2.79 8.69
CA SER A 357 5.06 -2.40 9.16
C SER A 357 4.21 -3.62 9.52
N TRP A 358 3.32 -3.48 10.52
CA TRP A 358 2.33 -4.50 10.91
C TRP A 358 1.41 -4.82 9.73
N ARG A 359 0.92 -3.76 9.07
CA ARG A 359 0.08 -3.81 7.88
C ARG A 359 0.85 -3.29 6.68
N THR A 360 0.86 -4.06 5.58
CA THR A 360 1.61 -3.72 4.37
C THR A 360 0.70 -3.80 3.15
N LEU A 361 0.24 -2.64 2.69
CA LEU A 361 -0.54 -2.55 1.45
C LEU A 361 0.40 -2.37 0.25
N THR A 362 0.01 -2.89 -0.92
CA THR A 362 0.79 -2.71 -2.16
C THR A 362 1.03 -1.22 -2.45
N SER A 363 0.03 -0.37 -2.20
CA SER A 363 0.12 1.08 -2.36
C SER A 363 1.25 1.74 -1.55
N TYR A 364 1.72 1.11 -0.47
CA TYR A 364 2.82 1.61 0.36
C TYR A 364 4.17 1.57 -0.38
N PHE A 365 4.28 0.76 -1.44
CA PHE A 365 5.53 0.54 -2.17
C PHE A 365 5.51 1.14 -3.57
N LEU A 366 4.33 1.33 -4.19
CA LEU A 366 4.22 1.64 -5.62
C LEU A 366 4.73 3.03 -6.02
N MET A 367 4.55 4.04 -5.17
CA MET A 367 4.90 5.43 -5.51
C MET A 367 6.41 5.72 -5.42
N TRP A 368 7.16 4.99 -4.60
CA TRP A 368 8.58 5.28 -4.39
C TRP A 368 9.45 5.03 -5.63
N PRO A 369 9.25 3.94 -6.40
CA PRO A 369 9.93 3.76 -7.68
C PRO A 369 9.69 4.91 -8.67
N GLU A 370 8.47 5.43 -8.74
CA GLU A 370 8.15 6.59 -9.60
C GLU A 370 8.93 7.84 -9.16
N LEU A 371 8.92 8.14 -7.86
CA LEU A 371 9.68 9.25 -7.30
C LEU A 371 11.20 9.10 -7.52
N MET A 372 11.70 7.86 -7.57
CA MET A 372 13.12 7.56 -7.78
C MET A 372 13.67 8.07 -9.11
N PHE A 373 12.84 8.22 -10.15
CA PHE A 373 13.26 8.83 -11.41
C PHE A 373 13.78 10.26 -11.23
N LEU A 374 13.23 11.04 -10.30
CA LEU A 374 13.70 12.40 -10.01
C LEU A 374 15.16 12.42 -9.53
N SER A 375 15.56 11.41 -8.76
CA SER A 375 16.93 11.24 -8.30
C SER A 375 17.89 10.77 -9.40
N ILE A 376 17.41 9.91 -10.31
CA ILE A 376 18.21 9.41 -11.44
C ILE A 376 18.74 10.58 -12.27
N PHE A 377 17.89 11.57 -12.58
CA PHE A 377 18.30 12.74 -13.36
C PHE A 377 19.35 13.62 -12.65
N ASN A 378 19.45 13.54 -11.32
CA ASN A 378 20.43 14.28 -10.54
C ASN A 378 21.78 13.55 -10.41
N LEU A 379 21.78 12.21 -10.38
CA LEU A 379 23.01 11.40 -10.44
C LEU A 379 23.86 11.75 -11.67
N GLU A 380 23.21 12.12 -12.78
CA GLU A 380 23.88 12.41 -14.04
C GLU A 380 24.55 13.80 -14.09
N LYS A 381 24.06 14.76 -13.30
CA LYS A 381 24.54 16.15 -13.30
C LYS A 381 25.85 16.37 -12.56
N GLU A 382 26.11 15.60 -11.52
CA GLU A 382 27.21 15.91 -10.62
C GLU A 382 28.59 15.48 -11.12
N GLY A 383 28.65 14.77 -12.25
CA GLY A 383 29.90 14.24 -12.77
C GLY A 383 30.52 13.23 -11.82
N SER A 384 31.33 12.31 -12.34
CA SER A 384 32.00 11.28 -11.56
C SER A 384 33.14 11.84 -10.71
N ASN A 385 32.90 12.88 -9.91
CA ASN A 385 33.77 13.22 -8.80
C ASN A 385 33.78 11.98 -7.91
N LYS A 386 34.83 11.16 -8.04
CA LYS A 386 35.03 9.97 -7.22
C LYS A 386 35.09 10.44 -5.78
N ILE A 387 33.96 10.37 -5.09
CA ILE A 387 33.89 10.60 -3.66
C ILE A 387 34.70 9.46 -3.04
N SER A 388 35.94 9.76 -2.67
CA SER A 388 36.82 8.83 -1.97
C SER A 388 36.44 8.83 -0.49
N LEU A 389 35.49 7.98 -0.11
CA LEU A 389 35.40 7.60 1.29
C LEU A 389 36.53 6.62 1.61
N ASN A 390 37.24 6.86 2.70
CA ASN A 390 38.12 5.86 3.26
C ASN A 390 37.26 4.75 3.89
N PHE A 391 36.87 3.78 3.06
CA PHE A 391 35.98 2.70 3.46
C PHE A 391 36.53 1.92 4.67
N ASN A 392 37.85 1.84 4.83
CA ASN A 392 38.45 1.14 5.98
C ASN A 392 38.16 1.83 7.32
N VAL A 393 38.03 3.17 7.32
CA VAL A 393 37.68 3.93 8.53
C VAL A 393 36.21 3.73 8.88
N ILE A 394 35.33 3.81 7.89
CA ILE A 394 33.87 3.74 8.09
C ILE A 394 33.38 2.28 8.23
N ARG A 395 34.10 1.31 7.66
CA ARG A 395 33.70 -0.11 7.66
C ARG A 395 33.48 -0.67 9.07
N LYS A 396 34.35 -0.33 10.03
CA LYS A 396 34.17 -0.79 11.42
C LYS A 396 32.90 -0.24 12.04
N GLU A 397 32.65 1.06 11.83
CA GLU A 397 31.45 1.75 12.30
C GLU A 397 30.18 1.16 11.65
N LEU A 398 30.20 0.89 10.34
CA LEU A 398 29.06 0.27 9.64
C LEU A 398 28.80 -1.16 10.09
N ILE A 399 29.85 -1.97 10.23
CA ILE A 399 29.72 -3.35 10.72
C ILE A 399 29.20 -3.34 12.15
N ALA A 400 29.72 -2.47 13.01
CA ALA A 400 29.23 -2.35 14.39
C ALA A 400 27.76 -1.92 14.42
N SER A 401 27.36 -0.92 13.63
CA SER A 401 25.98 -0.44 13.56
C SER A 401 25.02 -1.51 13.03
N LEU A 402 25.43 -2.22 11.97
CA LEU A 402 24.66 -3.34 11.42
C LEU A 402 24.57 -4.50 12.43
N PHE A 403 25.66 -4.82 13.12
CA PHE A 403 25.66 -5.85 14.15
C PHE A 403 24.74 -5.50 15.31
N ILE A 404 24.80 -4.26 15.82
CA ILE A 404 23.90 -3.77 16.87
C ILE A 404 22.44 -3.84 16.41
N PHE A 405 22.16 -3.40 15.18
CA PHE A 405 20.81 -3.48 14.60
C PHE A 405 20.34 -4.94 14.51
N MET A 406 21.12 -5.83 13.93
CA MET A 406 20.76 -7.25 13.75
C MET A 406 20.62 -7.97 15.10
N PHE A 407 21.50 -7.70 16.06
CA PHE A 407 21.43 -8.25 17.40
C PHE A 407 20.15 -7.79 18.12
N THR A 408 19.84 -6.49 18.05
CA THR A 408 18.62 -5.92 18.65
C THR A 408 17.37 -6.49 17.99
N LEU A 409 17.33 -6.53 16.65
CA LEU A 409 16.22 -7.09 15.88
C LEU A 409 15.96 -8.56 16.26
N THR A 410 17.02 -9.37 16.33
CA THR A 410 16.93 -10.80 16.69
C THR A 410 16.48 -10.97 18.15
N SER A 411 17.01 -10.17 19.07
CA SER A 411 16.64 -10.22 20.49
C SER A 411 15.18 -9.83 20.70
N VAL A 412 14.74 -8.73 20.08
CA VAL A 412 13.35 -8.26 20.13
C VAL A 412 12.40 -9.28 19.48
N GLY A 413 12.80 -9.88 18.35
CA GLY A 413 12.04 -10.94 17.70
C GLY A 413 11.92 -12.20 18.55
N ALA A 414 13.01 -12.64 19.19
CA ALA A 414 12.99 -13.79 20.08
C ALA A 414 12.10 -13.56 21.31
N ILE A 415 12.20 -12.40 21.96
CA ILE A 415 11.34 -12.02 23.09
C ILE A 415 9.87 -12.01 22.66
N SER A 416 9.57 -11.37 21.53
CA SER A 416 8.22 -11.28 20.98
C SER A 416 7.64 -12.65 20.62
N HIS A 417 8.45 -13.52 20.01
CA HIS A 417 8.03 -14.87 19.64
C HIS A 417 7.76 -15.73 20.87
N VAL A 418 8.67 -15.73 21.84
CA VAL A 418 8.49 -16.46 23.10
C VAL A 418 7.23 -15.98 23.81
N GLN A 419 7.01 -14.67 23.90
CA GLN A 419 5.81 -14.09 24.47
C GLN A 419 4.55 -14.54 23.72
N TYR A 420 4.54 -14.43 22.39
CA TYR A 420 3.42 -14.84 21.56
C TYR A 420 3.06 -16.31 21.80
N VAL A 421 4.01 -17.24 21.65
CA VAL A 421 3.75 -18.68 21.82
C VAL A 421 3.36 -19.01 23.27
N SER A 422 3.98 -18.33 24.23
CA SER A 422 3.67 -18.41 25.65
C SER A 422 2.27 -17.93 25.99
N GLN A 423 1.65 -17.07 25.18
CA GLN A 423 0.35 -16.44 25.44
C GLN A 423 -0.75 -16.89 24.47
N ASP A 424 -0.40 -17.58 23.37
CA ASP A 424 -1.33 -18.11 22.38
C ASP A 424 -2.42 -18.97 23.05
N PRO A 425 -3.70 -18.56 22.99
CA PRO A 425 -4.77 -19.21 23.71
C PRO A 425 -5.54 -20.24 22.87
N ILE A 426 -5.31 -20.31 21.56
CA ILE A 426 -6.18 -21.05 20.64
C ILE A 426 -5.42 -22.03 19.76
N LYS A 427 -6.06 -23.17 19.46
CA LYS A 427 -5.58 -24.13 18.47
C LYS A 427 -6.74 -24.69 17.66
N VAL A 428 -6.69 -24.56 16.33
CA VAL A 428 -7.62 -25.29 15.45
C VAL A 428 -7.23 -26.77 15.45
N VAL A 429 -8.17 -27.63 15.83
CA VAL A 429 -8.00 -29.08 15.90
C VAL A 429 -8.35 -29.72 14.57
N SER A 430 -9.50 -29.33 14.00
CA SER A 430 -9.98 -29.82 12.71
C SER A 430 -10.98 -28.85 12.11
N VAL A 431 -11.11 -28.92 10.79
CA VAL A 431 -12.16 -28.22 10.02
C VAL A 431 -12.89 -29.26 9.18
N SER A 432 -14.22 -29.27 9.24
CA SER A 432 -15.08 -30.11 8.42
C SER A 432 -15.96 -29.27 7.50
N VAL A 433 -16.03 -29.70 6.25
CA VAL A 433 -16.86 -29.11 5.19
C VAL A 433 -18.11 -29.97 5.02
N PRO A 434 -19.33 -29.41 5.13
CA PRO A 434 -20.57 -30.17 4.91
C PRO A 434 -20.62 -30.79 3.50
N GLU A 435 -21.11 -32.03 3.38
CA GLU A 435 -21.03 -32.82 2.13
C GLU A 435 -21.73 -32.18 0.91
N GLU A 436 -22.72 -31.31 1.12
CA GLU A 436 -23.49 -30.62 0.07
C GLU A 436 -23.04 -29.18 -0.18
N SER A 437 -22.00 -28.69 0.49
CA SER A 437 -21.59 -27.28 0.44
C SER A 437 -20.65 -26.97 -0.75
N ASN A 438 -21.09 -27.19 -1.99
CA ASN A 438 -20.38 -26.67 -3.18
C ASN A 438 -21.27 -25.69 -3.97
N PRO A 439 -20.95 -24.39 -4.00
CA PRO A 439 -19.77 -23.74 -3.41
C PRO A 439 -19.81 -23.68 -1.88
N VAL A 440 -18.64 -23.71 -1.21
CA VAL A 440 -18.56 -23.78 0.26
C VAL A 440 -18.96 -22.43 0.84
N SER A 441 -20.04 -22.43 1.62
CA SER A 441 -20.60 -21.25 2.29
C SER A 441 -20.61 -21.39 3.81
N GLU A 442 -20.32 -22.59 4.33
CA GLU A 442 -20.30 -22.93 5.74
C GLU A 442 -19.21 -23.96 6.07
N LEU A 443 -18.68 -23.88 7.29
CA LEU A 443 -17.62 -24.72 7.83
C LEU A 443 -17.89 -24.99 9.31
N SER A 444 -17.69 -26.23 9.75
CA SER A 444 -17.59 -26.55 11.18
C SER A 444 -16.11 -26.61 11.58
N ILE A 445 -15.74 -25.83 12.59
CA ILE A 445 -14.38 -25.64 13.05
C ILE A 445 -14.30 -26.06 14.51
N ILE A 446 -13.46 -27.05 14.80
CA ILE A 446 -13.20 -27.50 16.17
C ILE A 446 -12.00 -26.72 16.71
N VAL A 447 -12.22 -25.84 17.69
CA VAL A 447 -11.19 -25.00 18.30
C VAL A 447 -10.97 -25.39 19.75
N LYS A 448 -9.71 -25.59 20.14
CA LYS A 448 -9.29 -25.85 21.52
C LYS A 448 -8.76 -24.58 22.17
N ASN A 449 -9.27 -24.26 23.35
CA ASN A 449 -8.68 -23.31 24.27
C ASN A 449 -7.59 -24.00 25.09
N THR A 450 -6.37 -23.47 25.08
CA THR A 450 -5.20 -24.01 25.80
C THR A 450 -4.95 -23.35 27.16
N ARG A 451 -5.79 -22.37 27.54
CA ARG A 451 -5.66 -21.57 28.75
C ARG A 451 -6.61 -22.02 29.85
N ASN A 452 -6.27 -21.62 31.07
CA ASN A 452 -7.09 -21.78 32.27
C ASN A 452 -8.18 -20.69 32.41
N GLU A 453 -8.38 -19.85 31.40
CA GLU A 453 -9.39 -18.80 31.36
C GLU A 453 -10.23 -18.93 30.08
N SER A 454 -11.43 -18.36 30.08
CA SER A 454 -12.28 -18.35 28.87
C SER A 454 -11.67 -17.46 27.80
N VAL A 455 -11.75 -17.91 26.54
CA VAL A 455 -11.13 -17.22 25.41
C VAL A 455 -12.19 -16.86 24.38
N ASN A 456 -12.14 -15.63 23.86
CA ASN A 456 -13.08 -15.17 22.86
C ASN A 456 -12.46 -15.21 21.46
N ILE A 457 -13.12 -15.92 20.55
CA ILE A 457 -12.88 -15.84 19.13
C ILE A 457 -13.40 -14.49 18.64
N THR A 458 -12.51 -13.74 18.02
CA THR A 458 -12.78 -12.38 17.54
C THR A 458 -13.04 -12.34 16.05
N LEU A 459 -12.37 -13.20 15.27
CA LEU A 459 -12.45 -13.18 13.81
C LEU A 459 -12.23 -14.59 13.24
N ILE A 460 -12.96 -14.93 12.18
CA ILE A 460 -12.67 -16.08 11.34
C ILE A 460 -12.44 -15.61 9.92
N ARG A 461 -11.30 -15.99 9.37
CA ARG A 461 -10.91 -15.69 8.00
C ARG A 461 -10.75 -16.99 7.23
N VAL A 462 -11.39 -17.05 6.07
CA VAL A 462 -11.22 -18.12 5.09
C VAL A 462 -10.45 -17.52 3.92
N SER A 463 -9.43 -18.19 3.43
CA SER A 463 -8.59 -17.68 2.34
C SER A 463 -8.34 -18.77 1.32
N VAL A 464 -8.70 -18.53 0.07
CA VAL A 464 -8.19 -19.35 -1.04
C VAL A 464 -6.81 -18.87 -1.44
N PRO A 465 -5.98 -19.72 -2.08
CA PRO A 465 -4.76 -19.26 -2.72
C PRO A 465 -5.06 -18.00 -3.56
N ASN A 466 -4.38 -16.89 -3.24
CA ASN A 466 -4.51 -15.57 -3.88
C ASN A 466 -5.75 -14.71 -3.51
N SER A 467 -6.60 -15.11 -2.57
CA SER A 467 -7.64 -14.24 -1.96
C SER A 467 -7.48 -14.22 -0.45
N LEU A 468 -6.83 -13.17 0.05
CA LEU A 468 -6.32 -13.12 1.42
C LEU A 468 -7.21 -12.35 2.40
N ASN A 469 -8.53 -12.18 2.20
CA ASN A 469 -9.32 -11.36 3.16
C ASN A 469 -10.82 -11.72 3.21
N MET A 470 -11.20 -13.00 3.17
CA MET A 470 -12.62 -13.36 3.29
C MET A 470 -12.96 -13.56 4.76
N VAL A 471 -13.55 -12.56 5.39
CA VAL A 471 -14.03 -12.63 6.78
C VAL A 471 -15.43 -13.25 6.80
N TRP A 472 -15.61 -14.29 7.61
CA TRP A 472 -16.87 -15.03 7.73
C TRP A 472 -17.53 -14.78 9.09
N ASN A 473 -18.85 -14.86 9.13
CA ASN A 473 -19.64 -14.83 10.36
C ASN A 473 -19.49 -16.16 11.12
N PHE A 474 -19.81 -16.18 12.42
CA PHE A 474 -19.73 -17.40 13.22
C PHE A 474 -20.67 -17.44 14.43
N THR A 475 -21.04 -18.63 14.90
CA THR A 475 -22.12 -18.83 15.88
C THR A 475 -21.72 -18.81 17.36
N ASN A 476 -20.43 -18.87 17.70
CA ASN A 476 -19.93 -18.92 19.08
C ASN A 476 -18.64 -18.13 19.26
N SER A 477 -18.60 -17.16 20.18
CA SER A 477 -17.38 -16.40 20.47
C SER A 477 -16.58 -16.94 21.65
N SER A 478 -17.18 -17.34 22.77
CA SER A 478 -16.41 -17.75 23.95
C SER A 478 -16.17 -19.26 24.07
N ILE A 479 -14.93 -19.67 24.33
CA ILE A 479 -14.51 -21.06 24.57
C ILE A 479 -14.07 -21.20 26.04
N PRO A 480 -14.71 -22.06 26.85
CA PRO A 480 -14.33 -22.26 28.25
C PRO A 480 -12.88 -22.72 28.44
N PRO A 481 -12.31 -22.55 29.65
CA PRO A 481 -10.95 -22.98 29.99
C PRO A 481 -10.66 -24.43 29.61
N ASN A 482 -9.50 -24.69 29.00
CA ASN A 482 -8.99 -26.02 28.64
C ASN A 482 -9.98 -26.91 27.87
N SER A 483 -10.95 -26.30 27.19
CA SER A 483 -12.03 -27.02 26.51
C SER A 483 -11.90 -26.89 25.00
N THR A 484 -12.66 -27.74 24.31
CA THR A 484 -12.82 -27.67 22.86
C THR A 484 -14.26 -27.28 22.56
N ARG A 485 -14.46 -26.40 21.57
CA ARG A 485 -15.79 -26.00 21.11
C ARG A 485 -15.86 -26.06 19.60
N GLU A 486 -17.02 -26.49 19.12
CA GLU A 486 -17.37 -26.41 17.71
C GLU A 486 -17.90 -25.01 17.39
N ILE A 487 -17.36 -24.44 16.31
CA ILE A 487 -17.74 -23.12 15.80
C ILE A 487 -18.21 -23.32 14.37
N LEU A 488 -19.46 -22.96 14.11
CA LEU A 488 -19.96 -22.87 12.74
C LEU A 488 -19.52 -21.51 12.20
N ALA A 489 -18.67 -21.50 11.17
CA ALA A 489 -18.33 -20.32 10.40
C ALA A 489 -19.09 -20.34 9.08
N TYR A 490 -19.66 -19.21 8.67
CA TYR A 490 -20.51 -19.14 7.48
C TYR A 490 -20.47 -17.76 6.85
N THR A 491 -20.89 -17.68 5.59
CA THR A 491 -21.14 -16.41 4.92
C THR A 491 -22.45 -16.48 4.16
N ASN A 492 -23.21 -15.39 4.22
CA ASN A 492 -24.42 -15.22 3.40
C ASN A 492 -24.12 -14.43 2.11
N ASN A 493 -22.88 -13.99 1.94
CA ASN A 493 -22.45 -13.24 0.77
C ASN A 493 -21.90 -14.23 -0.28
N PRO A 494 -22.59 -14.43 -1.43
CA PRO A 494 -22.14 -15.36 -2.46
C PRO A 494 -20.74 -15.05 -3.00
N LYS A 495 -20.28 -13.79 -2.93
CA LYS A 495 -18.92 -13.38 -3.31
C LYS A 495 -17.85 -13.95 -2.39
N LEU A 496 -18.24 -14.40 -1.20
CA LEU A 496 -17.36 -15.01 -0.22
C LEU A 496 -17.45 -16.54 -0.20
N PHE A 497 -18.20 -17.15 -1.12
CA PHE A 497 -18.23 -18.61 -1.24
C PHE A 497 -16.91 -19.14 -1.81
N ILE A 498 -16.49 -20.32 -1.35
CA ILE A 498 -15.25 -20.96 -1.79
C ILE A 498 -15.57 -21.99 -2.87
N ASN A 499 -14.99 -21.79 -4.05
CA ASN A 499 -15.04 -22.74 -5.16
C ASN A 499 -13.62 -23.24 -5.47
N SER A 500 -12.97 -23.83 -4.47
CA SER A 500 -11.60 -24.34 -4.52
C SER A 500 -11.50 -25.66 -3.77
N SER A 501 -10.67 -26.57 -4.28
CA SER A 501 -10.34 -27.83 -3.59
C SER A 501 -9.38 -27.63 -2.42
N SER A 502 -8.72 -26.48 -2.31
CA SER A 502 -7.81 -26.16 -1.21
C SER A 502 -8.00 -24.72 -0.73
N PHE A 503 -8.06 -24.53 0.57
CA PHE A 503 -8.15 -23.22 1.21
C PHE A 503 -7.61 -23.26 2.64
N THR A 504 -7.34 -22.09 3.22
CA THR A 504 -6.85 -21.93 4.59
C THR A 504 -7.92 -21.27 5.45
N VAL A 505 -8.15 -21.82 6.63
CA VAL A 505 -9.00 -21.25 7.68
C VAL A 505 -8.11 -20.71 8.78
N GLN A 506 -8.34 -19.46 9.16
CA GLN A 506 -7.62 -18.77 10.23
C GLN A 506 -8.64 -18.33 11.28
N VAL A 507 -8.42 -18.76 12.52
CA VAL A 507 -9.23 -18.38 13.68
C VAL A 507 -8.41 -17.45 14.54
N TYR A 508 -9.00 -16.33 14.96
CA TYR A 508 -8.35 -15.31 15.76
C TYR A 508 -8.96 -15.18 17.15
N SER A 509 -8.11 -14.88 18.12
CA SER A 509 -8.47 -14.40 19.45
C SER A 509 -7.64 -13.15 19.74
N GLY A 510 -8.14 -11.98 19.35
CA GLY A 510 -7.33 -10.76 19.30
C GLY A 510 -6.31 -10.86 18.16
N TYR A 511 -5.03 -10.62 18.45
CA TYR A 511 -3.94 -10.78 17.48
C TYR A 511 -3.38 -12.21 17.41
N PHE A 512 -3.78 -13.11 18.31
CA PHE A 512 -3.41 -14.52 18.22
C PHE A 512 -4.19 -15.18 17.10
N MET A 513 -3.50 -15.97 16.30
CA MET A 513 -4.05 -16.64 15.13
C MET A 513 -3.64 -18.11 15.09
N SER A 514 -4.60 -18.98 14.83
CA SER A 514 -4.37 -20.40 14.53
C SER A 514 -4.88 -20.71 13.13
N SER A 515 -4.03 -21.32 12.30
CA SER A 515 -4.31 -21.61 10.88
C SER A 515 -4.49 -23.11 10.64
N TYR A 516 -5.39 -23.48 9.73
CA TYR A 516 -5.63 -24.86 9.29
C TYR A 516 -5.84 -24.89 7.77
N GLN A 517 -5.07 -25.73 7.08
CA GLN A 517 -5.25 -25.95 5.64
C GLN A 517 -6.28 -27.06 5.41
N VAL A 518 -7.28 -26.77 4.58
CA VAL A 518 -8.34 -27.71 4.20
C VAL A 518 -8.10 -28.13 2.77
N ASP A 519 -8.03 -29.44 2.54
CA ASP A 519 -7.98 -30.04 1.20
C ASP A 519 -9.20 -30.95 1.02
N ILE A 520 -10.08 -30.58 0.08
CA ILE A 520 -11.27 -31.36 -0.29
C ILE A 520 -10.86 -32.37 -1.37
N ASN A 521 -11.01 -33.66 -1.08
CA ASN A 521 -10.68 -34.74 -2.02
C ASN A 521 -11.59 -34.68 -3.27
N SER A 522 -11.01 -34.38 -4.43
CA SER A 522 -11.73 -33.98 -5.66
C SER A 522 -12.16 -35.16 -6.53
N THR A 523 -13.43 -35.55 -6.49
CA THR A 523 -14.07 -36.31 -7.60
C THR A 523 -15.33 -35.63 -8.17
N LYS A 524 -15.77 -34.49 -7.63
CA LYS A 524 -16.99 -33.77 -8.07
C LYS A 524 -16.87 -32.24 -8.02
N ILE A 525 -15.81 -31.67 -8.62
CA ILE A 525 -15.73 -30.20 -8.73
C ILE A 525 -15.89 -29.81 -10.19
N ASN A 526 -17.13 -29.54 -10.59
CA ASN A 526 -17.42 -28.73 -11.78
C ASN A 526 -17.31 -27.27 -11.36
N LEU A 527 -16.16 -26.65 -11.64
CA LEU A 527 -15.98 -25.21 -11.48
C LEU A 527 -16.97 -24.50 -12.41
N THR A 528 -18.06 -23.99 -11.84
CA THR A 528 -18.95 -23.04 -12.51
C THR A 528 -18.96 -21.76 -11.69
N TYR A 529 -18.28 -20.73 -12.21
CA TYR A 529 -18.32 -19.38 -11.66
C TYR A 529 -19.42 -18.61 -12.39
N GLU A 530 -20.51 -18.27 -11.71
CA GLU A 530 -21.48 -17.30 -12.23
C GLU A 530 -21.06 -15.90 -11.78
N ASN A 531 -20.60 -15.09 -12.73
CA ASN A 531 -20.49 -13.64 -12.59
C ASN A 531 -21.68 -13.01 -13.29
N SER A 532 -22.47 -12.18 -12.60
CA SER A 532 -22.87 -10.92 -13.22
C SER A 532 -23.39 -9.90 -12.20
N THR A 533 -22.89 -8.69 -12.38
CA THR A 533 -23.56 -7.44 -12.07
C THR A 533 -25.04 -7.48 -12.52
N SER A 534 -25.96 -7.72 -11.59
CA SER A 534 -27.31 -7.20 -11.74
C SER A 534 -27.33 -5.78 -11.23
N THR A 535 -27.62 -4.87 -12.16
CA THR A 535 -28.13 -3.54 -11.87
C THR A 535 -29.32 -3.66 -10.93
N GLY A 536 -29.18 -3.18 -9.69
CA GLY A 536 -30.32 -2.93 -8.85
C GLY A 536 -31.16 -1.84 -9.51
N GLU A 537 -32.28 -2.23 -10.12
CA GLU A 537 -33.39 -1.31 -10.34
C GLU A 537 -33.83 -0.81 -8.96
N ILE A 538 -33.56 0.47 -8.69
CA ILE A 538 -34.23 1.19 -7.61
C ILE A 538 -35.66 1.38 -8.09
N GLY A 539 -36.52 0.44 -7.70
CA GLY A 539 -37.96 0.57 -7.79
C GLY A 539 -38.41 1.80 -7.01
N LYS A 540 -39.14 2.68 -7.71
CA LYS A 540 -39.92 3.76 -7.13
C LYS A 540 -40.85 3.23 -6.05
N ASN A 541 -40.82 3.85 -4.87
CA ASN A 541 -41.99 4.42 -4.20
C ASN A 541 -41.54 5.47 -3.19
#